data_AF-A0A962Y4D1-F1
#
_entry.id   AF-A0A962Y4D1-F1
#
_cell.length_a   1.000
_cell.length_b   1.000
_cell.length_c   1.000
_cell.angle_alpha   90.00
_cell.angle_beta   90.00
_cell.angle_gamma   90.00
#
_symmetry.space_group_name_H-M   'P 1'
#
loop_
_entity.id
_entity.type
_entity.pdbx_description
1 polymer ?
#
loop_
_entity_poly.entity_id
_entity_poly.type
_entity_poly.pdbx_seq_one_letter_code
_entity_poly.pdbx_strand_id
1 'polypeptide(L)'
;VSYIPNHVTEEDITEDVVDLRETPLVTIDGEDARDFDDAVYAKKNDKGWNLLVAIADVSKYVPPNSEIDKEAYKRGTSVYFPGKVIPMLPLELSNGICSLNPHVDRMCMVCDMQINSAGQIESYKFYRGVMHSHARITYKQCWNYLLEGEKPTKWDETVSPAIDTMHDLYKVMAVARENRGAITFSSTDVQISIGEDGQVSDIQPYQ
;
A
#
# COMPACT_ATOMS: atom_id res chain seq x y z
N VAL A 1 21.86 -12.18 -14.88
CA VAL A 1 20.68 -12.04 -14.02
C VAL A 1 21.08 -12.54 -12.65
N SER A 2 21.34 -11.62 -11.71
CA SER A 2 21.54 -11.96 -10.31
C SER A 2 20.27 -12.60 -9.77
N TYR A 3 20.42 -13.59 -8.89
CA TYR A 3 19.33 -14.24 -8.19
C TYR A 3 18.41 -13.21 -7.51
N ILE A 4 17.09 -13.28 -7.79
CA ILE A 4 16.06 -12.51 -7.07
C ILE A 4 15.45 -13.47 -6.03
N PRO A 5 15.53 -13.16 -4.73
CA PRO A 5 14.94 -14.01 -3.70
C PRO A 5 13.42 -13.99 -3.79
N ASN A 6 12.77 -15.13 -3.52
CA ASN A 6 11.31 -15.26 -3.57
C ASN A 6 10.63 -15.10 -2.19
N HIS A 7 11.40 -15.14 -1.11
CA HIS A 7 10.93 -15.00 0.27
C HIS A 7 11.97 -14.25 1.11
N VAL A 8 11.50 -13.62 2.18
CA VAL A 8 12.37 -13.08 3.24
C VAL A 8 12.94 -14.25 4.03
N THR A 9 14.22 -14.17 4.37
CA THR A 9 14.96 -15.18 5.13
C THR A 9 15.27 -14.67 6.54
N GLU A 10 15.65 -15.56 7.47
CA GLU A 10 16.11 -15.14 8.80
C GLU A 10 17.36 -14.24 8.74
N GLU A 11 18.22 -14.41 7.72
CA GLU A 11 19.39 -13.56 7.48
C GLU A 11 18.99 -12.12 7.10
N ASP A 12 17.78 -11.91 6.58
CA ASP A 12 17.26 -10.60 6.25
C ASP A 12 16.74 -9.81 7.46
N ILE A 13 16.48 -10.50 8.58
CA ILE A 13 15.87 -9.96 9.80
C ILE A 13 16.98 -9.74 10.85
N THR A 14 17.73 -8.66 10.67
CA THR A 14 18.79 -8.23 11.59
C THR A 14 18.22 -7.56 12.85
N GLU A 15 19.04 -7.33 13.88
CA GLU A 15 18.61 -6.76 15.17
C GLU A 15 17.93 -5.39 15.06
N ASP A 16 18.22 -4.63 14.00
CA ASP A 16 17.64 -3.32 13.69
C ASP A 16 16.32 -3.37 12.91
N VAL A 17 15.88 -4.57 12.49
CA VAL A 17 14.60 -4.78 11.80
C VAL A 17 13.51 -5.00 12.84
N VAL A 18 12.51 -4.13 12.84
CA VAL A 18 11.35 -4.24 13.74
C VAL A 18 10.39 -5.31 13.24
N ASP A 19 10.02 -6.26 14.11
CA ASP A 19 9.02 -7.27 13.79
C ASP A 19 7.60 -6.69 13.93
N LEU A 20 6.90 -6.60 12.81
CA LEU A 20 5.51 -6.15 12.69
C LEU A 20 4.58 -7.26 12.19
N ARG A 21 5.02 -8.52 12.17
CA ARG A 21 4.24 -9.63 11.60
C ARG A 21 2.93 -9.91 12.32
N GLU A 22 2.85 -9.57 13.61
CA GLU A 22 1.62 -9.64 14.41
C GLU A 22 0.79 -8.35 14.38
N THR A 23 1.26 -7.32 13.67
CA THR A 23 0.50 -6.07 13.49
C THR A 23 -0.48 -6.27 12.33
N PRO A 24 -1.79 -5.99 12.49
CA PRO A 24 -2.81 -6.14 11.44
C PRO A 24 -2.70 -5.17 10.25
N LEU A 25 -1.53 -5.12 9.62
CA LEU A 25 -1.27 -4.37 8.40
C LEU A 25 -2.00 -5.02 7.23
N VAL A 26 -2.64 -4.19 6.41
CA VAL A 26 -3.39 -4.61 5.22
C VAL A 26 -3.00 -3.73 4.03
N THR A 27 -3.12 -4.27 2.82
CA THR A 27 -3.00 -3.49 1.58
C THR A 27 -4.40 -3.20 1.03
N ILE A 28 -4.62 -2.03 0.43
CA ILE A 28 -5.92 -1.62 -0.12
C ILE A 28 -5.70 -1.01 -1.51
N ASP A 29 -6.06 -1.76 -2.56
CA ASP A 29 -5.68 -1.45 -3.93
C ASP A 29 -6.84 -1.66 -4.93
N GLY A 30 -6.65 -1.31 -6.20
CA GLY A 30 -7.59 -1.66 -7.28
C GLY A 30 -7.63 -3.17 -7.55
N GLU A 31 -8.69 -3.70 -8.19
CA GLU A 31 -8.82 -5.14 -8.47
C GLU A 31 -7.70 -5.70 -9.37
N ASP A 32 -7.20 -4.87 -10.29
CA ASP A 32 -6.16 -5.26 -11.25
C ASP A 32 -4.72 -5.07 -10.74
N ALA A 33 -4.54 -4.44 -9.57
CA ALA A 33 -3.22 -4.21 -8.97
C ALA A 33 -2.53 -5.54 -8.57
N ARG A 34 -1.19 -5.58 -8.73
CA ARG A 34 -0.34 -6.75 -8.42
C ARG A 34 0.93 -6.37 -7.65
N ASP A 35 1.30 -5.10 -7.70
CA ASP A 35 2.41 -4.40 -7.05
C ASP A 35 1.87 -3.61 -5.86
N PHE A 36 1.78 -4.25 -4.70
CA PHE A 36 1.26 -3.63 -3.48
C PHE A 36 2.42 -2.93 -2.76
N ASP A 37 2.57 -1.63 -2.98
CA ASP A 37 3.70 -0.85 -2.47
C ASP A 37 3.53 -0.41 -1.02
N ASP A 38 2.30 -0.27 -0.56
CA ASP A 38 1.98 0.23 0.78
C ASP A 38 0.97 -0.66 1.54
N ALA A 39 1.19 -0.76 2.84
CA ALA A 39 0.27 -1.36 3.80
C ALA A 39 0.05 -0.42 4.98
N VAL A 40 -1.16 -0.43 5.51
CA VAL A 40 -1.60 0.55 6.52
C VAL A 40 -2.21 -0.13 7.74
N TYR A 41 -1.98 0.47 8.90
CA TYR A 41 -2.62 0.11 10.15
C TYR A 41 -2.72 1.34 11.06
N ALA A 42 -3.85 1.53 11.74
CA ALA A 42 -4.00 2.57 12.73
C ALA A 42 -4.55 2.02 14.05
N LYS A 43 -4.09 2.61 15.16
CA LYS A 43 -4.56 2.30 16.51
C LYS A 43 -4.87 3.59 17.27
N LYS A 44 -6.05 3.65 17.88
CA LYS A 44 -6.41 4.76 18.77
C LYS A 44 -5.65 4.67 20.10
N ASN A 45 -5.22 5.81 20.64
CA ASN A 45 -4.56 5.94 21.93
C ASN A 45 -5.03 7.20 22.66
N ASP A 46 -4.55 7.42 23.89
CA ASP A 46 -4.95 8.57 24.73
C ASP A 46 -4.64 9.94 24.10
N LYS A 47 -3.72 9.99 23.14
CA LYS A 47 -3.28 11.20 22.45
C LYS A 47 -3.91 11.38 21.07
N GLY A 48 -4.76 10.45 20.62
CA GLY A 48 -5.33 10.43 19.27
C GLY A 48 -5.13 9.08 18.61
N TRP A 49 -4.25 9.00 17.60
CA TRP A 49 -3.95 7.79 16.84
C TRP A 49 -2.46 7.59 16.67
N ASN A 50 -2.03 6.33 16.68
CA ASN A 50 -0.80 5.91 16.03
C ASN A 50 -1.17 5.36 14.64
N LEU A 51 -0.53 5.87 13.59
CA LEU A 51 -0.65 5.40 12.22
C LEU A 51 0.68 4.80 11.77
N LEU A 52 0.64 3.56 11.30
CA LEU A 52 1.73 2.90 10.60
C LEU A 52 1.44 2.89 9.10
N VAL A 53 2.40 3.38 8.32
CA VAL A 53 2.44 3.20 6.87
C VAL A 53 3.71 2.42 6.56
N ALA A 54 3.55 1.16 6.17
CA ALA A 54 4.64 0.27 5.78
C ALA A 54 4.77 0.28 4.26
N ILE A 55 5.91 0.72 3.75
CA ILE A 55 6.23 0.80 2.32
C ILE A 55 7.17 -0.34 1.96
N ALA A 56 6.97 -1.01 0.82
CA ALA A 56 7.89 -1.99 0.27
C ALA A 56 9.36 -1.53 0.34
N ASP A 57 10.27 -2.32 0.95
CA ASP A 57 11.70 -1.96 1.01
C ASP A 57 12.41 -2.31 -0.30
N VAL A 58 12.06 -1.61 -1.37
CA VAL A 58 12.67 -1.75 -2.70
C VAL A 58 14.18 -1.54 -2.64
N SER A 59 14.66 -0.64 -1.76
CA SER A 59 16.08 -0.31 -1.61
C SER A 59 16.93 -1.50 -1.15
N LYS A 60 16.34 -2.46 -0.45
CA LYS A 60 17.00 -3.72 -0.08
C LYS A 60 17.34 -4.58 -1.30
N TYR A 61 16.50 -4.54 -2.34
CA TYR A 61 16.62 -5.39 -3.53
C TYR A 61 17.19 -4.67 -4.75
N VAL A 62 17.28 -3.34 -4.72
CA VAL A 62 17.82 -2.49 -5.79
C VAL A 62 19.00 -1.68 -5.23
N PRO A 63 20.20 -2.29 -5.09
CA PRO A 63 21.35 -1.58 -4.53
C PRO A 63 21.82 -0.45 -5.44
N PRO A 64 22.30 0.68 -4.88
CA PRO A 64 22.84 1.78 -5.67
C PRO A 64 23.95 1.34 -6.65
N ASN A 65 23.92 1.89 -7.86
CA ASN A 65 24.84 1.60 -8.98
C ASN A 65 24.79 0.17 -9.55
N SER A 66 23.86 -0.67 -9.11
CA SER A 66 23.61 -1.97 -9.73
C SER A 66 23.00 -1.82 -11.14
N GLU A 67 23.04 -2.87 -11.95
CA GLU A 67 22.42 -2.82 -13.30
C GLU A 67 20.91 -2.59 -13.24
N ILE A 68 20.25 -3.10 -12.20
CA ILE A 68 18.82 -2.85 -11.97
C ILE A 68 18.54 -1.41 -11.56
N ASP A 69 19.39 -0.80 -10.70
CA ASP A 69 19.29 0.61 -10.33
C ASP A 69 19.45 1.53 -11.55
N LYS A 70 20.45 1.26 -12.40
CA LYS A 70 20.66 2.02 -13.65
C LYS A 70 19.46 1.93 -14.60
N GLU A 71 18.86 0.76 -14.75
CA GLU A 71 17.68 0.58 -15.60
C GLU A 71 16.43 1.24 -14.98
N ALA A 72 16.23 1.13 -13.66
CA ALA A 72 15.17 1.83 -12.95
C ALA A 72 15.30 3.35 -13.10
N TYR A 73 16.51 3.88 -12.92
CA TYR A 73 16.83 5.30 -13.12
C TYR A 73 16.54 5.74 -14.56
N LYS A 74 16.93 4.92 -15.55
CA LYS A 74 16.68 5.20 -16.97
C LYS A 74 15.19 5.22 -17.32
N ARG A 75 14.38 4.34 -16.73
CA ARG A 75 12.92 4.31 -16.92
C ARG A 75 12.22 5.44 -16.17
N GLY A 76 12.70 5.79 -14.97
CA GLY A 76 12.19 6.84 -14.11
C GLY A 76 10.88 6.50 -13.39
N THR A 77 9.91 5.91 -14.10
CA THR A 77 8.61 5.52 -13.53
C THR A 77 7.97 4.37 -14.32
N SER A 78 6.99 3.71 -13.72
CA SER A 78 6.11 2.76 -14.42
C SER A 78 5.16 3.53 -15.33
N VAL A 79 4.90 3.00 -16.53
CA VAL A 79 3.98 3.62 -17.50
C VAL A 79 2.76 2.74 -17.66
N TYR A 80 1.59 3.27 -17.31
CA TYR A 80 0.30 2.56 -17.33
C TYR A 80 -0.47 2.90 -18.61
N PHE A 81 -0.44 2.00 -19.60
CA PHE A 81 -1.32 2.06 -20.76
C PHE A 81 -2.62 1.29 -20.49
N PRO A 82 -3.73 1.62 -21.17
CA PRO A 82 -4.92 0.78 -21.17
C PRO A 82 -4.56 -0.67 -21.55
N GLY A 83 -4.83 -1.62 -20.65
CA GLY A 83 -4.55 -3.05 -20.85
C GLY A 83 -3.07 -3.47 -20.77
N LYS A 84 -2.12 -2.56 -20.51
CA LYS A 84 -0.69 -2.92 -20.44
C LYS A 84 0.11 -1.98 -19.54
N VAL A 85 0.91 -2.55 -18.65
CA VAL A 85 1.88 -1.80 -17.83
C VAL A 85 3.29 -2.04 -18.33
N ILE A 86 4.07 -0.96 -18.46
CA ILE A 86 5.52 -1.02 -18.64
C ILE A 86 6.14 -0.70 -17.27
N PRO A 87 6.54 -1.71 -16.49
CA PRO A 87 6.95 -1.48 -15.11
C PRO A 87 8.35 -0.86 -15.05
N MET A 88 8.61 -0.03 -14.03
CA MET A 88 9.94 0.51 -13.76
C MET A 88 10.93 -0.60 -13.38
N LEU A 89 10.47 -1.60 -12.62
CA LEU A 89 11.25 -2.75 -12.17
C LEU A 89 10.78 -4.03 -12.88
N PRO A 90 11.61 -5.09 -12.94
CA PRO A 90 11.18 -6.42 -13.38
C PRO A 90 10.00 -6.94 -12.54
N LEU A 91 9.10 -7.70 -13.17
CA LEU A 91 7.87 -8.19 -12.52
C LEU A 91 8.15 -9.10 -11.33
N GLU A 92 9.25 -9.85 -11.37
CA GLU A 92 9.69 -10.72 -10.28
C GLU A 92 10.02 -9.93 -9.00
N LEU A 93 10.40 -8.65 -9.14
CA LEU A 93 10.58 -7.74 -8.01
C LEU A 93 9.27 -7.03 -7.69
N SER A 94 8.69 -6.31 -8.65
CA SER A 94 7.54 -5.44 -8.41
C SER A 94 6.34 -6.21 -7.89
N ASN A 95 6.04 -7.39 -8.45
CA ASN A 95 4.88 -8.20 -8.05
C ASN A 95 5.24 -9.30 -7.04
N GLY A 96 6.55 -9.55 -6.84
CA GLY A 96 7.07 -10.65 -6.05
C GLY A 96 7.53 -10.22 -4.66
N ILE A 97 8.84 -10.04 -4.52
CA ILE A 97 9.49 -9.81 -3.23
C ILE A 97 9.36 -8.37 -2.73
N CYS A 98 9.16 -7.38 -3.61
CA CYS A 98 8.86 -6.01 -3.20
C CYS A 98 7.37 -5.81 -2.91
N SER A 99 6.46 -6.49 -3.61
CA SER A 99 5.02 -6.41 -3.33
C SER A 99 4.69 -6.97 -1.95
N LEU A 100 3.94 -6.21 -1.15
CA LEU A 100 3.44 -6.54 0.19
C LEU A 100 2.29 -7.55 0.13
N ASN A 101 2.53 -8.67 -0.57
CA ASN A 101 1.58 -9.74 -0.81
C ASN A 101 0.97 -10.30 0.50
N PRO A 102 -0.30 -10.71 0.48
CA PRO A 102 -0.98 -11.22 1.67
C PRO A 102 -0.37 -12.55 2.14
N HIS A 103 -0.35 -12.73 3.45
CA HIS A 103 0.04 -13.96 4.14
C HIS A 103 1.47 -14.44 3.91
N VAL A 104 2.38 -13.52 3.56
CA VAL A 104 3.81 -13.80 3.39
C VAL A 104 4.63 -12.67 3.99
N ASP A 105 5.79 -13.02 4.54
CA ASP A 105 6.68 -12.05 5.18
C ASP A 105 7.36 -11.17 4.12
N ARG A 106 7.41 -9.87 4.40
CA ARG A 106 7.96 -8.85 3.50
C ARG A 106 8.74 -7.79 4.27
N MET A 107 9.87 -7.37 3.69
CA MET A 107 10.66 -6.26 4.20
C MET A 107 10.00 -4.94 3.81
N CYS A 108 9.94 -4.02 4.76
CA CYS A 108 9.31 -2.72 4.58
C CYS A 108 10.12 -1.61 5.24
N MET A 109 9.98 -0.39 4.71
CA MET A 109 10.33 0.85 5.38
C MET A 109 9.05 1.42 5.99
N VAL A 110 9.04 1.62 7.31
CA VAL A 110 7.85 2.01 8.07
C VAL A 110 7.95 3.48 8.45
N CYS A 111 6.88 4.22 8.20
CA CYS A 111 6.63 5.52 8.81
C CYS A 111 5.61 5.34 9.95
N ASP A 112 6.05 5.54 11.19
CA ASP A 112 5.24 5.44 12.40
C ASP A 112 4.95 6.85 12.93
N MET A 113 3.69 7.25 12.90
CA MET A 113 3.23 8.61 13.14
C MET A 113 2.28 8.68 14.33
N GLN A 114 2.50 9.65 15.22
CA GLN A 114 1.50 10.06 16.21
C GLN A 114 0.67 11.20 15.64
N ILE A 115 -0.65 11.00 15.59
CA ILE A 115 -1.62 11.98 15.08
C ILE A 115 -2.57 12.35 16.22
N ASN A 116 -2.77 13.65 16.45
CA ASN A 116 -3.64 14.11 17.53
C ASN A 116 -5.13 14.09 17.17
N SER A 117 -5.98 14.41 18.15
CA SER A 117 -7.43 14.48 18.00
C SER A 117 -7.92 15.49 16.93
N ALA A 118 -7.06 16.44 16.53
CA ALA A 118 -7.34 17.42 15.49
C ALA A 118 -6.78 17.01 14.11
N GLY A 119 -6.25 15.79 13.96
CA GLY A 119 -5.72 15.28 12.68
C GLY A 119 -4.37 15.88 12.29
N GLN A 120 -3.63 16.42 13.26
CA GLN A 120 -2.29 16.95 13.05
C GLN A 120 -1.25 15.91 13.47
N ILE A 121 -0.19 15.77 12.67
CA ILE A 121 0.95 14.92 12.99
C ILE A 121 1.78 15.62 14.08
N GLU A 122 1.93 14.97 15.24
CA GLU A 122 2.72 15.50 16.37
C GLU A 122 4.18 15.01 16.32
N SER A 123 4.39 13.78 15.89
CA SER A 123 5.72 13.18 15.74
C SER A 123 5.68 12.02 14.75
N TYR A 124 6.85 11.67 14.23
CA TYR A 124 7.04 10.52 13.37
C TYR A 124 8.44 9.93 13.54
N LYS A 125 8.60 8.67 13.18
CA LYS A 125 9.91 8.01 13.03
C LYS A 125 9.89 7.06 11.85
N PHE A 126 11.07 6.82 11.29
CA PHE A 126 11.29 5.85 10.22
C PHE A 126 12.15 4.70 10.72
N TYR A 127 11.82 3.48 10.34
CA TYR A 127 12.61 2.29 10.62
C TYR A 127 12.32 1.19 9.60
N ARG A 128 13.27 0.26 9.45
CA ARG A 128 13.02 -0.97 8.69
C ARG A 128 12.20 -1.93 9.54
N GLY A 129 11.29 -2.65 8.90
CA GLY A 129 10.51 -3.69 9.53
C GLY A 129 10.33 -4.91 8.65
N VAL A 130 9.96 -6.01 9.27
CA VAL A 130 9.40 -7.19 8.60
C VAL A 130 7.92 -7.26 8.94
N MET A 131 7.06 -7.34 7.92
CA MET A 131 5.62 -7.37 8.09
C MET A 131 5.00 -8.61 7.45
N HIS A 132 3.79 -8.94 7.89
CA HIS A 132 2.95 -9.99 7.32
C HIS A 132 1.59 -9.37 6.99
N SER A 133 1.28 -9.18 5.71
CA SER A 133 0.00 -8.57 5.32
C SER A 133 -1.14 -9.51 5.68
N HIS A 134 -2.04 -9.06 6.56
CA HIS A 134 -3.16 -9.86 7.07
C HIS A 134 -4.30 -9.97 6.06
N ALA A 135 -4.39 -9.02 5.13
CA ALA A 135 -5.33 -9.08 4.02
C ALA A 135 -4.89 -8.19 2.85
N ARG A 136 -5.15 -8.69 1.65
CA ARG A 136 -5.19 -7.89 0.43
C ARG A 136 -6.64 -7.49 0.17
N ILE A 137 -6.92 -6.20 0.22
CA ILE A 137 -8.27 -5.64 0.16
C ILE A 137 -8.43 -4.82 -1.12
N THR A 138 -9.61 -4.87 -1.75
CA THR A 138 -9.96 -3.91 -2.81
C THR A 138 -10.59 -2.66 -2.23
N TYR A 139 -10.45 -1.51 -2.90
CA TYR A 139 -11.23 -0.32 -2.53
C TYR A 139 -12.74 -0.62 -2.45
N LYS A 140 -13.26 -1.40 -3.40
CA LYS A 140 -14.66 -1.84 -3.43
C LYS A 140 -15.06 -2.64 -2.18
N GLN A 141 -14.27 -3.64 -1.78
CA GLN A 141 -14.52 -4.41 -0.56
C GLN A 141 -14.45 -3.54 0.69
N CYS A 142 -13.45 -2.64 0.78
CA CYS A 142 -13.32 -1.70 1.89
C CYS A 142 -14.56 -0.81 2.00
N TRP A 143 -15.03 -0.26 0.88
CA TRP A 143 -16.19 0.62 0.83
C TRP A 143 -17.50 -0.11 1.14
N ASN A 144 -17.74 -1.29 0.55
CA ASN A 144 -18.91 -2.12 0.86
C ASN A 144 -18.96 -2.49 2.35
N TYR A 145 -17.82 -2.85 2.94
CA TYR A 145 -17.74 -3.12 4.38
C TYR A 145 -18.14 -1.88 5.20
N LEU A 146 -17.57 -0.71 4.89
CA LEU A 146 -17.82 0.53 5.63
C LEU A 146 -19.26 1.06 5.49
N LEU A 147 -19.88 0.86 4.32
CA LEU A 147 -21.25 1.33 4.06
C LEU A 147 -22.34 0.34 4.50
N GLU A 148 -22.18 -0.92 4.14
CA GLU A 148 -23.23 -1.93 4.20
C GLU A 148 -22.96 -2.98 5.28
N GLY A 149 -21.78 -2.96 5.90
CA GLY A 149 -21.35 -3.99 6.85
C GLY A 149 -21.03 -5.34 6.19
N GLU A 150 -20.88 -5.37 4.86
CA GLU A 150 -20.55 -6.57 4.11
C GLU A 150 -19.11 -7.01 4.40
N LYS A 151 -18.92 -7.83 5.43
CA LYS A 151 -17.61 -8.38 5.78
C LYS A 151 -17.22 -9.53 4.84
N PRO A 152 -16.11 -9.42 4.08
CA PRO A 152 -15.59 -10.55 3.30
C PRO A 152 -15.18 -11.71 4.19
N THR A 153 -15.49 -12.95 3.79
CA THR A 153 -15.23 -14.16 4.58
C THR A 153 -13.75 -14.40 4.88
N LYS A 154 -12.85 -13.86 4.04
CA LYS A 154 -11.40 -14.03 4.18
C LYS A 154 -10.75 -13.07 5.19
N TRP A 155 -11.50 -12.09 5.69
CA TRP A 155 -10.97 -11.17 6.70
C TRP A 155 -10.99 -11.85 8.06
N ASP A 156 -9.83 -11.91 8.71
CA ASP A 156 -9.76 -12.33 10.10
C ASP A 156 -10.48 -11.32 11.03
N GLU A 157 -10.46 -11.60 12.32
CA GLU A 157 -11.12 -10.76 13.34
C GLU A 157 -10.43 -9.42 13.59
N THR A 158 -9.18 -9.26 13.16
CA THR A 158 -8.36 -8.07 13.38
C THR A 158 -8.48 -7.04 12.24
N VAL A 159 -8.78 -7.50 11.01
CA VAL A 159 -8.89 -6.63 9.83
C VAL A 159 -10.05 -5.64 9.95
N SER A 160 -11.25 -6.09 10.32
CA SER A 160 -12.44 -5.22 10.40
C SER A 160 -12.25 -4.04 11.39
N PRO A 161 -11.81 -4.27 12.65
CA PRO A 161 -11.52 -3.16 13.58
C PRO A 161 -10.40 -2.22 13.10
N ALA A 162 -9.41 -2.74 12.36
CA ALA A 162 -8.36 -1.91 11.79
C ALA A 162 -8.92 -0.96 10.72
N ILE A 163 -9.77 -1.46 9.83
CA ILE A 163 -10.48 -0.65 8.81
C ILE A 163 -11.36 0.42 9.47
N ASP A 164 -12.13 0.06 10.50
CA ASP A 164 -12.97 1.01 11.24
C ASP A 164 -12.12 2.14 11.85
N THR A 165 -11.00 1.79 12.50
CA THR A 165 -10.09 2.74 13.12
C THR A 165 -9.44 3.67 12.09
N MET A 166 -9.02 3.13 10.94
CA MET A 166 -8.47 3.91 9.84
C MET A 166 -9.51 4.85 9.21
N HIS A 167 -10.77 4.42 9.10
CA HIS A 167 -11.85 5.27 8.61
C HIS A 167 -12.17 6.42 9.57
N ASP A 168 -12.15 6.17 10.89
CA ASP A 168 -12.29 7.23 11.89
C ASP A 168 -11.13 8.23 11.86
N LEU A 169 -9.89 7.74 11.69
CA LEU A 169 -8.73 8.60 11.49
C LEU A 169 -8.86 9.43 10.20
N TYR A 170 -9.29 8.82 9.09
CA TYR A 170 -9.54 9.51 7.82
C TYR A 170 -10.50 10.69 7.99
N LYS A 171 -11.63 10.53 8.69
CA LYS A 171 -12.60 11.61 8.92
C LYS A 171 -11.96 12.82 9.59
N VAL A 172 -11.13 12.57 10.61
CA VAL A 172 -10.43 13.65 11.33
C VAL A 172 -9.38 14.31 10.44
N MET A 173 -8.61 13.52 9.68
CA MET A 173 -7.61 14.04 8.75
C MET A 173 -8.23 14.82 7.58
N ALA A 174 -9.42 14.44 7.12
CA ALA A 174 -10.18 15.14 6.09
C ALA A 174 -10.59 16.54 6.56
N VAL A 175 -11.14 16.66 7.77
CA VAL A 175 -11.45 17.97 8.37
C VAL A 175 -10.18 18.80 8.56
N ALA A 176 -9.08 18.20 9.02
CA ALA A 176 -7.79 18.88 9.16
C ALA A 176 -7.26 19.39 7.81
N ARG A 177 -7.45 18.61 6.73
CA ARG A 177 -7.08 18.97 5.36
C ARG A 177 -7.90 20.14 4.83
N GLU A 178 -9.21 20.16 5.07
CA GLU A 178 -10.10 21.28 4.72
C GLU A 178 -9.68 22.57 5.45
N ASN A 179 -9.42 22.49 6.76
CA ASN A 179 -8.98 23.63 7.55
C ASN A 179 -7.62 24.19 7.11
N ARG A 180 -6.75 23.37 6.51
CA ARG A 180 -5.49 23.85 5.90
C ARG A 180 -5.70 24.56 4.56
N GLY A 181 -6.93 24.60 4.03
CA GLY A 181 -7.23 25.20 2.72
C GLY A 181 -6.71 24.38 1.55
N ALA A 182 -6.62 23.05 1.70
CA ALA A 182 -6.17 22.19 0.62
C ALA A 182 -7.14 22.24 -0.56
N ILE A 183 -6.63 22.63 -1.73
CA ILE A 183 -7.40 22.69 -2.96
C ILE A 183 -7.61 21.25 -3.47
N THR A 184 -8.85 20.90 -3.79
CA THR A 184 -9.18 19.64 -4.46
C THR A 184 -9.63 19.98 -5.88
N PHE A 185 -8.89 19.50 -6.87
CA PHE A 185 -9.33 19.55 -8.26
C PHE A 185 -10.17 18.30 -8.51
N SER A 186 -11.39 18.47 -9.03
CA SER A 186 -12.20 17.34 -9.53
C SER A 186 -12.07 17.29 -11.04
N SER A 187 -11.35 16.30 -11.56
CA SER A 187 -11.44 15.87 -12.95
C SER A 187 -12.46 14.74 -13.06
N THR A 188 -13.07 14.59 -14.23
CA THR A 188 -13.76 13.36 -14.59
C THR A 188 -12.74 12.45 -15.24
N ASP A 189 -12.20 11.53 -14.45
CA ASP A 189 -11.35 10.48 -14.99
C ASP A 189 -12.23 9.42 -15.68
N VAL A 190 -11.65 8.64 -16.59
CA VAL A 190 -12.37 7.64 -17.38
C VAL A 190 -11.77 6.25 -17.17
N GLN A 191 -12.64 5.25 -17.11
CA GLN A 191 -12.28 3.85 -17.19
C GLN A 191 -12.44 3.38 -18.64
N ILE A 192 -11.35 2.84 -19.21
CA ILE A 192 -11.33 2.32 -20.58
C ILE A 192 -11.31 0.79 -20.50
N SER A 193 -12.30 0.14 -21.10
CA SER A 193 -12.32 -1.32 -21.26
C SER A 193 -11.70 -1.72 -22.59
N ILE A 194 -10.85 -2.74 -22.56
CA ILE A 194 -10.21 -3.30 -23.76
C ILE A 194 -10.87 -4.65 -24.07
N GLY A 195 -11.35 -4.80 -25.31
CA GLY A 195 -11.95 -6.03 -25.82
C GLY A 195 -10.91 -7.12 -26.13
N GLU A 196 -11.38 -8.33 -26.41
CA GLU A 196 -10.52 -9.48 -26.74
C GLU A 196 -9.68 -9.27 -28.02
N ASP A 197 -10.13 -8.39 -28.92
CA ASP A 197 -9.42 -7.98 -30.13
C ASP A 197 -8.33 -6.91 -29.89
N GLY A 198 -8.16 -6.49 -28.63
CA GLY A 198 -7.21 -5.45 -28.21
C GLY A 198 -7.69 -4.02 -28.53
N GLN A 199 -8.92 -3.83 -29.01
CA GLN A 199 -9.51 -2.52 -29.23
C GLN A 199 -10.27 -2.03 -28.00
N VAL A 200 -10.53 -0.72 -27.94
CA VAL A 200 -11.41 -0.15 -26.91
C VAL A 200 -12.83 -0.68 -27.12
N SER A 201 -13.34 -1.40 -26.13
CA SER A 201 -14.72 -1.92 -26.14
C SER A 201 -15.71 -0.98 -25.46
N ASP A 202 -15.26 -0.20 -24.47
CA ASP A 202 -16.09 0.75 -23.73
C ASP A 202 -15.26 1.87 -23.07
N ILE A 203 -15.89 3.02 -22.82
CA ILE A 203 -15.33 4.15 -22.06
C ILE A 203 -16.42 4.69 -21.13
N GLN A 204 -16.20 4.59 -19.83
CA GLN A 204 -17.13 5.08 -18.81
C GLN A 204 -16.44 6.09 -17.88
N PRO A 205 -17.17 7.02 -17.24
CA PRO A 205 -16.62 7.79 -16.14
C PRO A 205 -16.11 6.86 -15.05
N TYR A 206 -14.92 7.12 -14.51
CA TYR A 206 -14.37 6.37 -13.38
C TYR A 206 -15.26 6.66 -12.15
N GLN A 207 -15.78 5.59 -11.52
CA GLN A 207 -16.67 5.66 -10.35
C GLN A 207 -15.96 5.17 -9.09
#